data_AF-A0A2V5NYL2-F1
#
_entry.id   AF-A0A2V5NYL2-F1
#
_cell.length_a   1.000
_cell.length_b   1.000
_cell.length_c   1.000
_cell.angle_alpha   90.00
_cell.angle_beta   90.00
_cell.angle_gamma   90.00
#
_symmetry.space_group_name_H-M   'P 1'
#
loop_
_entity.id
_entity.type
_entity.pdbx_description
1 polymer ?
#
loop_
_entity_poly.entity_id
_entity_poly.type
_entity_poly.pdbx_seq_one_letter_code
_entity_poly.pdbx_strand_id
1 'polypeptide(L)'
;MLRQQTDSAKGQVGFTLIELLVVIAIIAVLAALLLPVLSQARESARRIGCASNARQLAAAVYMYGPDAEDRLPGVWEGSVGTGKDSGDGGWIYFINFGGPTRFDPSRGSLYPYIENGNIFECPADRALSGDSYALNARLSGATAAVGFHDGISQAALSA
;
A
#
# COMPACT_ATOMS: atom_id res chain seq x y z
N MET A 1 -27.39 -1.98 -80.94
CA MET A 1 -26.69 -1.17 -79.93
C MET A 1 -26.04 -2.11 -78.94
N LEU A 2 -24.71 -2.26 -79.00
CA LEU A 2 -23.91 -3.04 -78.06
C LEU A 2 -23.59 -2.17 -76.83
N ARG A 3 -23.90 -2.66 -75.63
CA ARG A 3 -23.48 -2.04 -74.36
C ARG A 3 -22.50 -3.01 -73.70
N GLN A 4 -21.20 -2.77 -73.85
CA GLN A 4 -20.15 -3.48 -73.13
C GLN A 4 -20.15 -2.99 -71.67
N GLN A 5 -20.37 -3.90 -70.72
CA GLN A 5 -20.13 -3.67 -69.29
C GLN A 5 -18.66 -4.00 -69.01
N THR A 6 -17.91 -3.04 -68.47
CA THR A 6 -16.53 -3.20 -68.00
C THR A 6 -16.55 -3.41 -66.49
N ASP A 7 -16.63 -4.67 -66.04
CA ASP A 7 -16.46 -5.00 -64.62
C ASP A 7 -14.98 -4.89 -64.25
N SER A 8 -14.64 -3.83 -63.53
CA SER A 8 -13.31 -3.63 -62.95
C SER A 8 -13.10 -4.61 -61.79
N ALA A 9 -12.37 -5.71 -62.05
CA ALA A 9 -11.99 -6.67 -61.02
C ALA A 9 -11.06 -6.00 -59.99
N LYS A 10 -11.62 -5.60 -58.85
CA LYS A 10 -10.89 -5.05 -57.71
C LYS A 10 -10.18 -6.20 -57.01
N GLY A 11 -8.89 -6.40 -57.31
CA GLY A 11 -8.07 -7.46 -56.71
C GLY A 11 -8.04 -7.34 -55.20
N GLN A 12 -8.71 -8.26 -54.50
CA GLN A 12 -8.59 -8.40 -53.05
C GLN A 12 -7.26 -9.11 -52.76
N VAL A 13 -6.34 -8.38 -52.13
CA VAL A 13 -5.07 -8.94 -51.64
C VAL A 13 -5.40 -9.75 -50.39
N GLY A 14 -5.37 -11.07 -50.48
CA GLY A 14 -5.60 -11.97 -49.36
C GLY A 14 -4.36 -12.07 -48.47
N PHE A 15 -4.54 -11.97 -47.15
CA PHE A 15 -3.47 -12.17 -46.18
C PHE A 15 -3.06 -13.65 -46.18
N THR A 16 -1.77 -13.95 -46.28
CA THR A 16 -1.32 -15.34 -46.23
C THR A 16 -1.32 -15.87 -44.79
N LEU A 17 -1.58 -17.16 -44.62
CA LEU A 17 -1.60 -17.80 -43.29
C LEU A 17 -0.23 -17.67 -42.60
N ILE A 18 0.85 -17.67 -43.39
CA ILE A 18 2.24 -17.54 -42.91
C ILE A 18 2.50 -16.13 -42.37
N GLU A 19 2.04 -15.08 -43.06
CA GLU A 19 2.19 -13.70 -42.57
C GLU A 19 1.51 -13.52 -41.21
N LEU A 20 0.31 -14.06 -41.04
CA LEU A 20 -0.39 -14.00 -39.74
C LEU A 20 0.35 -14.79 -38.65
N LEU A 21 0.88 -15.96 -39.00
CA LEU A 21 1.57 -16.86 -38.06
C LEU A 21 2.90 -16.27 -37.57
N VAL A 22 3.66 -15.61 -38.45
CA VAL A 22 4.91 -14.92 -38.07
C VAL A 22 4.62 -13.75 -37.12
N VAL A 23 3.55 -12.98 -37.37
CA VAL A 23 3.19 -11.83 -36.53
C VAL A 23 2.85 -12.28 -35.11
N ILE A 24 2.01 -13.30 -34.95
CA ILE A 24 1.67 -13.81 -33.61
C ILE A 24 2.89 -14.43 -32.92
N ALA A 25 3.80 -15.06 -33.67
CA ALA A 25 5.03 -15.61 -33.10
C ALA A 25 5.94 -14.50 -32.54
N ILE A 26 6.09 -13.39 -33.25
CA ILE A 26 6.86 -12.23 -32.77
C ILE A 26 6.20 -11.61 -31.54
N ILE A 27 4.87 -11.43 -31.54
CA ILE A 27 4.13 -10.90 -30.37
C ILE A 27 4.31 -11.82 -29.16
N ALA A 28 4.27 -13.14 -29.35
CA ALA A 28 4.45 -14.10 -28.26
C ALA A 28 5.85 -14.00 -27.61
N VAL A 29 6.91 -13.86 -28.41
CA VAL A 29 8.29 -13.68 -27.91
C VAL A 29 8.42 -12.35 -27.15
N LEU A 30 7.88 -11.26 -27.69
CA LEU A 30 7.92 -9.95 -27.02
C LEU A 30 7.13 -9.98 -25.70
N ALA A 31 5.93 -10.56 -25.69
CA ALA A 31 5.12 -10.68 -24.49
C ALA A 31 5.81 -11.54 -23.42
N ALA A 32 6.46 -12.64 -23.81
CA ALA A 32 7.18 -13.52 -22.88
C ALA A 32 8.32 -12.79 -22.14
N LEU A 33 8.99 -11.83 -22.79
CA LEU A 33 10.04 -11.01 -22.16
C LEU A 33 9.47 -9.85 -21.33
N LEU A 34 8.31 -9.31 -21.70
CA LEU A 34 7.70 -8.17 -21.02
C LEU A 34 6.97 -8.55 -19.71
N LEU A 35 6.30 -9.71 -19.68
CA LEU A 35 5.56 -10.17 -18.50
C LEU A 35 6.39 -10.24 -17.20
N PRO A 36 7.60 -10.85 -17.19
CA PRO A 36 8.41 -10.93 -15.97
C PRO A 36 8.96 -9.56 -15.52
N VAL A 37 9.15 -8.62 -16.46
CA VAL A 37 9.60 -7.26 -16.13
C VAL A 37 8.43 -6.44 -15.57
N LEU A 38 7.25 -6.56 -16.16
CA LEU A 38 6.05 -5.86 -15.70
C LEU A 38 5.62 -6.27 -14.29
N SER A 39 5.74 -7.56 -13.94
CA SER A 39 5.44 -8.04 -12.59
C SER A 39 6.39 -7.44 -11.54
N GLN A 40 7.69 -7.38 -11.84
CA GLN A 40 8.69 -6.72 -11.00
C GLN A 40 8.42 -5.22 -10.87
N ALA A 41 8.15 -4.53 -11.97
CA ALA A 41 7.86 -3.10 -11.98
C ALA A 41 6.61 -2.76 -11.14
N ARG A 42 5.56 -3.57 -11.22
CA ARG A 42 4.35 -3.43 -10.40
C ARG A 42 4.66 -3.59 -8.91
N GLU A 43 5.46 -4.58 -8.54
CA GLU A 43 5.85 -4.80 -7.15
C GLU A 43 6.71 -3.64 -6.61
N SER A 44 7.67 -3.15 -7.40
CA SER A 44 8.44 -1.95 -7.06
C SER A 44 7.55 -0.72 -6.87
N ALA A 45 6.56 -0.52 -7.73
CA ALA A 45 5.60 0.58 -7.59
C ALA A 45 4.79 0.48 -6.29
N ARG A 46 4.34 -0.72 -5.91
CA ARG A 46 3.64 -0.95 -4.63
C ARG A 46 4.53 -0.60 -3.44
N ARG A 47 5.81 -0.99 -3.47
CA ARG A 47 6.80 -0.66 -2.41
C ARG A 47 7.04 0.83 -2.29
N ILE A 48 7.12 1.54 -3.41
CA ILE A 48 7.24 3.01 -3.43
C ILE A 48 6.00 3.65 -2.78
N GLY A 49 4.80 3.13 -3.08
CA GLY A 49 3.57 3.52 -2.40
C GLY A 49 3.67 3.35 -0.88
N CYS A 50 4.13 2.18 -0.41
CA CYS A 50 4.28 1.93 1.02
C CYS A 50 5.27 2.88 1.70
N ALA A 51 6.38 3.21 1.04
CA ALA A 51 7.34 4.17 1.57
C ALA A 51 6.78 5.61 1.60
N SER A 52 5.98 5.98 0.61
CA SER A 52 5.28 7.28 0.59
C SER A 52 4.28 7.40 1.74
N ASN A 53 3.49 6.35 1.96
CA ASN A 53 2.53 6.26 3.06
C ASN A 53 3.24 6.38 4.43
N ALA A 54 4.35 5.66 4.62
CA ALA A 54 5.16 5.75 5.85
C ALA A 54 5.67 7.18 6.13
N ARG A 55 6.09 7.92 5.08
CA ARG A 55 6.52 9.32 5.22
C ARG A 55 5.36 10.24 5.59
N GLN A 56 4.16 10.00 5.03
CA GLN A 56 2.96 10.77 5.40
C GLN A 56 2.55 10.52 6.85
N LEU A 57 2.62 9.27 7.33
CA LEU A 57 2.42 8.93 8.75
C LEU A 57 3.46 9.63 9.64
N ALA A 58 4.74 9.61 9.25
CA ALA A 58 5.79 10.30 10.01
C ALA A 58 5.57 11.83 10.08
N ALA A 59 5.11 12.44 8.98
CA ALA A 59 4.74 13.85 8.96
C ALA A 59 3.55 14.13 9.90
N ALA A 60 2.54 13.25 9.92
CA ALA A 60 1.41 13.36 10.84
C ALA A 60 1.83 13.27 12.31
N VAL A 61 2.74 12.35 12.65
CA VAL A 61 3.31 12.25 14.00
C VAL A 61 4.04 13.54 14.39
N TYR A 62 4.76 14.16 13.47
CA TYR A 62 5.44 15.43 13.72
C TYR A 62 4.44 16.59 13.94
N MET A 63 3.33 16.61 13.19
CA MET A 63 2.26 17.60 13.36
C MET A 63 1.45 17.39 14.65
N TYR A 64 1.33 16.14 15.12
CA TYR A 64 0.63 15.80 16.37
C TYR A 64 1.33 16.34 17.62
N GLY A 65 2.66 16.33 17.64
CA GLY A 65 3.47 16.66 18.83
C GLY A 65 3.05 17.97 19.52
N PRO A 66 3.03 19.12 18.83
CA PRO A 66 2.65 20.41 19.42
C PRO A 66 1.26 20.42 20.09
N ASP A 67 0.30 19.69 19.54
CA ASP A 67 -1.07 19.62 20.09
C ASP A 67 -1.17 18.69 21.32
N ALA A 68 -0.18 17.81 21.50
CA ALA A 68 -0.11 16.81 22.56
C ALA A 68 0.97 17.12 23.63
N GLU A 69 1.35 18.39 23.79
CA GLU A 69 2.44 18.82 24.70
C GLU A 69 3.79 18.14 24.38
N ASP A 70 4.15 18.10 23.09
CA ASP A 70 5.37 17.48 22.54
C ASP A 70 5.48 15.96 22.81
N ARG A 71 4.36 15.30 23.07
CA ARG A 71 4.30 13.84 23.22
C ARG A 71 4.08 13.16 21.87
N LEU A 72 4.69 11.99 21.71
CA LEU A 72 4.38 11.10 20.59
C LEU A 72 3.02 10.44 20.81
N PRO A 73 2.29 10.09 19.73
CA PRO A 73 0.99 9.47 19.86
C PRO A 73 1.08 8.12 20.58
N GLY A 74 0.11 7.88 21.45
CA GLY A 74 -0.05 6.63 22.20
C GLY A 74 -0.23 5.43 21.27
N VAL A 75 0.12 4.22 21.71
CA VAL A 75 -0.30 3.01 20.98
C VAL A 75 -1.74 2.63 21.33
N TRP A 76 -2.16 2.92 22.56
CA TRP A 76 -3.52 2.76 23.05
C TRP A 76 -3.73 3.66 24.28
N GLU A 77 -4.98 3.80 24.67
CA GLU A 77 -5.45 4.42 25.91
C GLU A 77 -6.06 3.32 26.80
N GLY A 78 -5.48 3.06 27.97
CA GLY A 78 -6.00 2.08 28.92
C GLY A 78 -5.43 0.65 28.76
N SER A 79 -6.29 -0.36 28.60
CA SER A 79 -5.92 -1.79 28.59
C SER A 79 -6.24 -2.45 27.25
N VAL A 80 -5.24 -3.08 26.63
CA VAL A 80 -5.39 -3.82 25.35
C VAL A 80 -5.40 -5.34 25.55
N GLY A 81 -5.99 -6.06 24.59
CA GLY A 81 -6.02 -7.53 24.55
C GLY A 81 -7.41 -8.14 24.74
N THR A 82 -7.58 -9.38 24.28
CA THR A 82 -8.76 -10.26 24.44
C THR A 82 -10.10 -9.53 24.55
N GLY A 83 -10.62 -9.06 23.41
CA GLY A 83 -11.93 -8.39 23.32
C GLY A 83 -11.96 -6.92 23.73
N LYS A 84 -10.84 -6.32 24.16
CA LYS A 84 -10.73 -4.88 24.43
C LYS A 84 -10.26 -4.10 23.21
N ASP A 85 -10.65 -2.83 23.16
CA ASP A 85 -10.17 -1.88 22.18
C ASP A 85 -8.99 -1.04 22.71
N SER A 86 -8.36 -0.30 21.80
CA SER A 86 -7.24 0.58 22.08
C SER A 86 -7.66 1.91 22.72
N GLY A 87 -8.94 2.17 22.94
CA GLY A 87 -9.45 3.52 23.17
C GLY A 87 -9.21 4.47 21.98
N ASP A 88 -9.72 5.70 22.10
CA ASP A 88 -9.66 6.72 21.04
C ASP A 88 -8.35 7.55 21.09
N GLY A 89 -7.54 7.44 22.16
CA GLY A 89 -6.25 8.12 22.29
C GLY A 89 -5.06 7.46 21.56
N GLY A 90 -5.22 6.26 21.00
CA GLY A 90 -4.17 5.57 20.23
C GLY A 90 -3.93 6.20 18.85
N TRP A 91 -2.73 6.05 18.29
CA TRP A 91 -2.37 6.55 16.94
C TRP A 91 -3.27 5.98 15.85
N ILE A 92 -3.72 4.74 16.03
CA ILE A 92 -4.74 4.05 15.26
C ILE A 92 -5.67 3.33 16.24
N TYR A 93 -6.98 3.37 15.99
CA TYR A 93 -7.91 2.59 16.79
C TYR A 93 -7.84 1.12 16.37
N PHE A 94 -7.83 0.21 17.34
CA PHE A 94 -7.96 -1.22 17.08
C PHE A 94 -8.78 -1.94 18.15
N ILE A 95 -9.36 -3.07 17.78
CA ILE A 95 -10.02 -3.99 18.72
C ILE A 95 -9.37 -5.36 18.69
N ASN A 96 -9.34 -6.03 19.84
CA ASN A 96 -8.93 -7.42 19.98
C ASN A 96 -7.45 -7.67 19.59
N PHE A 97 -6.56 -6.86 20.15
CA PHE A 97 -5.11 -6.99 19.97
C PHE A 97 -4.61 -8.41 20.33
N GLY A 98 -3.88 -9.05 19.41
CA GLY A 98 -3.43 -10.45 19.55
C GLY A 98 -4.43 -11.50 19.05
N GLY A 99 -5.62 -11.09 18.60
CA GLY A 99 -6.59 -11.92 17.86
C GLY A 99 -6.81 -11.40 16.43
N PRO A 100 -7.92 -11.78 15.75
CA PRO A 100 -8.35 -11.10 14.52
C PRO A 100 -8.67 -9.65 14.87
N THR A 101 -7.65 -8.81 14.70
CA THR A 101 -7.67 -7.40 15.07
C THR A 101 -8.39 -6.65 13.96
N ARG A 102 -9.26 -5.70 14.32
CA ARG A 102 -9.82 -4.74 13.35
C ARG A 102 -9.23 -3.39 13.66
N PHE A 103 -8.73 -2.71 12.64
CA PHE A 103 -8.21 -1.36 12.74
C PHE A 103 -9.22 -0.38 12.15
N ASP A 104 -9.31 0.79 12.76
CA ASP A 104 -10.11 1.91 12.28
C ASP A 104 -9.25 3.19 12.35
N PRO A 105 -8.66 3.62 11.22
CA PRO A 105 -7.91 4.86 11.19
C PRO A 105 -8.71 6.07 11.62
N SER A 106 -10.02 6.12 11.35
CA SER A 106 -10.84 7.32 11.57
C SER A 106 -10.97 7.75 13.02
N ARG A 107 -10.75 6.80 13.94
CA ARG A 107 -10.80 7.00 15.38
C ARG A 107 -9.42 7.16 16.04
N GLY A 108 -8.36 7.08 15.24
CA GLY A 108 -6.99 7.26 15.73
C GLY A 108 -6.64 8.74 15.89
N SER A 109 -5.75 9.04 16.82
CA SER A 109 -5.26 10.40 17.11
C SER A 109 -4.47 11.04 15.96
N LEU A 110 -3.94 10.25 15.01
CA LEU A 110 -3.27 10.76 13.82
C LEU A 110 -4.20 11.09 12.66
N TYR A 111 -5.45 10.61 12.70
CA TYR A 111 -6.39 10.80 11.60
C TYR A 111 -6.67 12.26 11.25
N PRO A 112 -6.83 13.19 12.22
CA PRO A 112 -7.07 14.60 11.91
C PRO A 112 -5.97 15.29 11.09
N TYR A 113 -4.75 14.73 11.07
CA TYR A 113 -3.61 15.30 10.35
C TYR A 113 -3.42 14.71 8.95
N ILE A 114 -4.14 13.62 8.63
CA ILE A 114 -4.00 12.88 7.38
C ILE A 114 -5.31 12.88 6.59
N GLU A 115 -6.45 12.75 7.29
CA GLU A 115 -7.81 12.64 6.77
C GLU A 115 -8.00 11.61 5.65
N ASN A 116 -7.13 10.58 5.62
CA ASN A 116 -7.12 9.55 4.60
C ASN A 116 -6.67 8.20 5.19
N GLY A 117 -7.65 7.31 5.40
CA GLY A 117 -7.42 5.99 5.99
C GLY A 117 -6.56 5.06 5.13
N ASN A 118 -6.50 5.26 3.81
CA ASN A 118 -5.73 4.39 2.90
C ASN A 118 -4.21 4.48 3.13
N ILE A 119 -3.73 5.51 3.83
CA ILE A 119 -2.31 5.70 4.15
C ILE A 119 -1.84 4.72 5.24
N PHE A 120 -2.75 4.19 6.05
CA PHE A 120 -2.43 3.20 7.09
C PHE A 120 -2.23 1.79 6.51
N GLU A 121 -2.61 1.57 5.24
CA GLU A 121 -2.37 0.32 4.54
C GLU A 121 -1.27 0.46 3.50
N CYS A 122 -0.35 -0.51 3.49
CA CYS A 122 0.68 -0.61 2.47
C CYS A 122 0.10 -1.34 1.26
N PRO A 123 0.15 -0.76 0.04
CA PRO A 123 -0.34 -1.45 -1.15
C PRO A 123 0.32 -2.79 -1.43
N ALA A 124 1.53 -3.04 -0.90
CA ALA A 124 2.25 -4.32 -1.00
C ALA A 124 1.85 -5.35 0.06
N ASP A 125 1.17 -4.93 1.12
CA ASP A 125 0.71 -5.81 2.17
C ASP A 125 -0.36 -6.79 1.64
N ARG A 126 -0.28 -8.02 2.11
CA ARG A 126 -1.18 -9.13 1.74
C ARG A 126 -2.02 -9.59 2.93
N ALA A 127 -1.69 -9.14 4.14
CA ALA A 127 -2.43 -9.50 5.36
C ALA A 127 -3.82 -8.85 5.37
N LEU A 128 -3.99 -7.68 4.73
CA LEU A 128 -5.24 -6.92 4.67
C LEU A 128 -5.87 -6.74 6.06
N SER A 129 -5.01 -6.57 7.07
CA SER A 129 -5.42 -6.48 8.47
C SER A 129 -6.16 -5.19 8.77
N GLY A 130 -6.01 -4.13 7.96
CA GLY A 130 -6.50 -2.78 8.25
C GLY A 130 -5.41 -1.80 8.68
N ASP A 131 -4.20 -2.32 8.90
CA ASP A 131 -2.99 -1.57 9.25
C ASP A 131 -1.77 -2.39 8.81
N SER A 132 -0.82 -1.71 8.18
CA SER A 132 0.45 -2.30 7.72
C SER A 132 1.67 -1.66 8.36
N TYR A 133 1.48 -0.66 9.23
CA TYR A 133 2.56 0.07 9.89
C TYR A 133 2.51 -0.15 11.41
N ALA A 134 3.58 0.17 12.10
CA ALA A 134 3.62 0.05 13.55
C ALA A 134 4.34 1.25 14.17
N LEU A 135 3.72 1.83 15.20
CA LEU A 135 4.36 2.78 16.10
C LEU A 135 4.86 2.03 17.33
N ASN A 136 6.10 2.30 17.73
CA ASN A 136 6.74 1.60 18.83
C ASN A 136 6.10 2.02 20.17
N ALA A 137 5.59 1.04 20.93
CA ALA A 137 4.94 1.28 22.22
C ALA A 137 5.87 1.81 23.33
N ARG A 138 7.19 1.63 23.19
CA ARG A 138 8.18 2.23 24.11
C ARG A 138 8.41 3.71 23.79
N LEU A 139 8.35 4.09 22.51
CA LEU A 139 8.46 5.48 22.08
C LEU A 139 7.20 6.29 22.45
N SER A 140 6.08 5.63 22.71
CA SER A 140 4.84 6.27 23.18
C SER A 140 4.73 6.42 24.71
N GLY A 141 5.78 6.08 25.47
CA GLY A 141 5.81 6.24 26.92
C GLY A 141 5.16 5.11 27.73
N ALA A 142 4.74 4.00 27.10
CA ALA A 142 4.14 2.86 27.81
C ALA A 142 5.20 1.94 28.44
N THR A 143 5.05 1.64 29.74
CA THR A 143 5.99 0.79 30.51
C THR A 143 5.73 -0.72 30.35
N ALA A 144 4.58 -1.13 29.83
CA ALA A 144 4.22 -2.52 29.59
C ALA A 144 4.33 -2.86 28.09
N ALA A 145 5.48 -3.39 27.66
CA ALA A 145 5.62 -3.92 26.31
C ALA A 145 5.21 -5.39 26.28
N VAL A 146 4.04 -5.66 25.70
CA VAL A 146 3.79 -6.94 25.02
C VAL A 146 4.22 -6.76 23.57
N GLY A 147 5.47 -7.13 23.30
CA GLY A 147 5.96 -7.56 21.99
C GLY A 147 6.08 -6.51 20.90
N PHE A 148 7.09 -5.63 20.97
CA PHE A 148 7.87 -5.19 19.80
C PHE A 148 9.28 -4.83 20.29
N HIS A 149 10.30 -5.25 19.52
CA HIS A 149 11.73 -5.20 19.85
C HIS A 149 12.17 -3.87 20.49
N ASP A 150 13.08 -3.97 21.46
CA ASP A 150 13.63 -2.85 22.22
C ASP A 150 14.07 -1.70 21.29
N GLY A 151 13.33 -0.61 21.33
CA GLY A 151 13.62 0.60 20.57
C GLY A 151 14.85 1.29 21.13
N ILE A 152 15.77 1.62 20.23
CA ILE A 152 17.02 2.32 20.53
C ILE A 152 16.72 3.80 20.81
N SER A 153 17.48 4.43 21.72
CA SER A 153 17.32 5.86 22.03
C SER A 153 17.66 6.75 20.83
N GLN A 154 17.03 7.92 20.73
CA GLN A 154 17.32 8.89 19.66
C GLN A 154 18.80 9.35 19.65
N ALA A 155 19.48 9.33 20.81
CA ALA A 155 20.91 9.61 20.90
C ALA A 155 21.80 8.58 20.18
N ALA A 156 21.29 7.36 19.96
CA ALA A 156 21.96 6.31 19.20
C ALA A 156 21.54 6.27 17.72
N LEU A 157 20.59 7.12 17.29
CA LEU A 157 20.24 7.33 15.88
C LEU A 157 21.02 8.48 15.24
N SER A 158 21.66 9.32 16.06
CA SER A 158 22.45 10.49 15.64
C SER A 158 23.97 10.32 15.84
N ALA A 159 24.43 9.09 16.08
CA ALA A 159 25.85 8.70 16.18
C ALA A 159 26.14 7.60 15.16
#